data_AF-A0A9D1Q5M5-F1
#
_entry.id   AF-A0A9D1Q5M5-F1
#
_cell.length_a   1.000
_cell.length_b   1.000
_cell.length_c   1.000
_cell.angle_alpha   90.00
_cell.angle_beta   90.00
_cell.angle_gamma   90.00
#
_symmetry.space_group_name_H-M   'P 1'
#
loop_
_entity.id
_entity.type
_entity.pdbx_description
1 polymer ?
#
loop_
_entity_poly.entity_id
_entity_poly.type
_entity_poly.pdbx_seq_one_letter_code
_entity_poly.pdbx_strand_id
1 'polypeptide(L)'
;MSHIQRITTLILLLFVGVNIAFSQVHPIGSILQNGLGGTEKTEMVELSLPDPMNMTTSWWTFFEGKKVGDLRQSVIDFLDQLEDELQLLPEEMQKKEMARISHISANLFAYVALKEKQVTKKAPKLELQETYNIAELLAIIHRERELDSELISVREDIRDQDVQYRDLTKKVNNQFVAYLETPERSAERFQSALQVITLQTEQALINERLRLLKANQAILDTEFFEIQEAKNVAISRLTFTEEEQLALDERISNT
;
A
#
# COMPACT_ATOMS: atom_id res chain seq x y z
N MET A 1 9.25 45.04 21.64
CA MET A 1 9.23 44.00 20.59
C MET A 1 7.87 44.07 19.92
N SER A 2 7.83 44.42 18.64
CA SER A 2 6.60 44.72 17.92
C SER A 2 5.77 43.45 17.66
N HIS A 3 4.45 43.61 17.54
CA HIS A 3 3.51 42.52 17.26
C HIS A 3 3.89 41.68 16.03
N ILE A 4 4.61 42.29 15.09
CA ILE A 4 5.11 41.67 13.85
C ILE A 4 6.20 40.62 14.17
N GLN A 5 7.07 40.89 15.16
CA GLN A 5 8.13 39.94 15.54
C GLN A 5 7.57 38.67 16.19
N ARG A 6 6.46 38.77 16.94
CA ARG A 6 5.79 37.62 17.58
C ARG A 6 5.06 36.74 16.56
N ILE A 7 4.50 37.32 15.51
CA ILE A 7 3.82 36.58 14.44
C ILE A 7 4.84 35.81 13.59
N THR A 8 6.01 36.41 13.31
CA THR A 8 7.09 35.71 12.59
C THR A 8 7.71 34.56 13.40
N THR A 9 7.81 34.65 14.74
CA THR A 9 8.29 33.51 15.54
C THR A 9 7.26 32.37 15.61
N LEU A 10 5.95 32.69 15.60
CA LEU A 10 4.90 31.67 15.59
C LEU A 10 4.81 30.92 14.26
N ILE A 11 5.03 31.62 13.14
CA ILE A 11 5.09 31.00 11.80
C ILE A 11 6.37 30.15 11.65
N LEU A 12 7.49 30.57 12.24
CA LEU A 12 8.73 29.76 12.21
C LEU A 12 8.62 28.48 13.08
N LEU A 13 7.86 28.50 14.17
CA LEU A 13 7.61 27.33 15.02
C LEU A 13 6.60 26.34 14.40
N LEU A 14 5.68 26.81 13.56
CA LEU A 14 4.75 25.95 12.81
C LEU A 14 5.42 25.20 11.64
N PHE A 15 6.58 25.65 11.17
CA PHE A 15 7.34 24.96 10.11
C PHE A 15 8.40 23.96 10.62
N VAL A 16 8.62 23.85 11.93
CA VAL A 16 9.60 22.90 12.51
C VAL A 16 8.95 21.57 12.96
N GLY A 17 7.63 21.44 12.87
CA GLY A 17 6.88 20.31 13.43
C GLY A 17 6.54 19.14 12.49
N VAL A 18 6.94 19.15 11.22
CA VAL A 18 6.64 18.03 10.29
C VAL A 18 7.89 17.63 9.50
N ASN A 19 8.99 17.37 10.21
CA ASN A 19 9.97 16.40 9.75
C ASN A 19 9.72 15.10 10.50
N ILE A 20 8.64 14.40 10.14
CA ILE A 20 8.60 12.95 10.33
C ILE A 20 9.57 12.41 9.30
N ALA A 21 10.85 12.35 9.69
CA ALA A 21 11.79 11.47 9.06
C ALA A 21 11.16 10.07 9.12
N PHE A 22 10.61 9.62 7.99
CA PHE A 22 10.39 8.23 7.74
C PHE A 22 11.76 7.56 7.89
N SER A 23 12.03 7.04 9.08
CA SER A 23 13.08 6.05 9.28
C SER A 23 12.70 4.88 8.38
N GLN A 24 13.33 4.83 7.20
CA GLN A 24 13.44 3.62 6.42
C GLN A 24 14.21 2.64 7.30
N VAL A 25 13.47 1.87 8.10
CA VAL A 25 14.03 0.67 8.72
C VAL A 25 14.24 -0.31 7.58
N HIS A 26 15.39 -0.15 6.91
CA HIS A 26 15.90 -1.17 6.01
C HIS A 26 15.98 -2.48 6.80
N PRO A 27 15.65 -3.63 6.17
CA PRO A 27 15.90 -4.91 6.79
C PRO A 27 17.38 -4.98 7.21
N ILE A 28 17.60 -5.42 8.45
CA ILE A 28 18.91 -5.52 9.12
C ILE A 28 19.92 -6.36 8.31
N GLY A 29 19.48 -7.10 7.29
CA GLY A 29 20.33 -7.78 6.32
C GLY A 29 21.25 -6.85 5.50
N SER A 30 20.93 -5.56 5.32
CA SER A 30 21.79 -4.65 4.53
C SER A 30 22.97 -4.04 5.30
N ILE A 31 22.89 -3.98 6.64
CA ILE A 31 23.89 -3.28 7.46
C ILE A 31 25.03 -4.23 7.88
N LEU A 32 24.78 -5.54 7.94
CA LEU A 32 25.81 -6.52 8.28
C LEU A 32 26.66 -6.97 7.08
N GLN A 33 26.24 -6.65 5.84
CA GLN A 33 27.00 -7.01 4.64
C GLN A 33 27.97 -5.91 4.17
N ASN A 34 27.79 -4.66 4.63
CA ASN A 34 28.58 -3.49 4.20
C ASN A 34 29.54 -2.95 5.27
N GLY A 35 29.87 -3.75 6.28
CA GLY A 35 30.89 -3.41 7.26
C GLY A 35 32.29 -3.56 6.67
N LEU A 36 32.94 -2.41 6.43
CA LEU A 36 34.35 -2.18 6.04
C LEU A 36 34.64 -2.08 4.53
N GLY A 37 34.35 -0.91 3.96
CA GLY A 37 35.32 -0.19 3.14
C GLY A 37 35.82 -0.84 1.84
N GLY A 38 35.00 -1.60 1.13
CA GLY A 38 35.30 -2.08 -0.22
C GLY A 38 34.56 -1.24 -1.28
N THR A 39 35.30 -0.53 -2.13
CA THR A 39 34.77 -0.03 -3.40
C THR A 39 34.60 -1.20 -4.37
N GLU A 40 33.58 -2.03 -4.15
CA GLU A 40 33.18 -3.03 -5.14
C GLU A 40 32.11 -2.42 -6.02
N LYS A 41 32.39 -2.38 -7.32
CA LYS A 41 31.36 -2.21 -8.35
C LYS A 41 30.25 -3.19 -8.01
N THR A 42 29.05 -2.67 -7.78
CA THR A 42 27.85 -3.49 -7.58
C THR A 42 27.62 -4.25 -8.87
N GLU A 43 28.22 -5.44 -9.00
CA GLU A 43 27.77 -6.42 -9.97
C GLU A 43 26.30 -6.68 -9.65
N MET A 44 25.42 -6.43 -10.62
CA MET A 44 24.03 -6.84 -10.51
C MET A 44 24.03 -8.36 -10.44
N VAL A 45 24.03 -8.90 -9.22
CA VAL A 45 23.83 -10.32 -8.98
C VAL A 45 22.47 -10.68 -9.57
N GLU A 46 22.48 -11.47 -10.63
CA GLU A 46 21.26 -11.99 -11.23
C GLU A 46 20.56 -12.85 -10.18
N LEU A 47 19.39 -12.39 -9.71
CA LEU A 47 18.63 -13.10 -8.68
C LEU A 47 18.12 -14.41 -9.28
N SER A 48 18.54 -15.54 -8.71
CA SER A 48 18.09 -16.86 -9.10
C SER A 48 16.69 -17.17 -8.57
N LEU A 49 16.00 -18.14 -9.19
CA LEU A 49 14.73 -18.66 -8.69
C LEU A 49 14.91 -19.14 -7.23
N PRO A 50 14.04 -18.74 -6.29
CA PRO A 50 14.16 -19.12 -4.89
C PRO A 50 14.02 -20.64 -4.70
N ASP A 51 14.94 -21.24 -3.95
CA ASP A 51 14.87 -22.64 -3.55
C ASP A 51 14.24 -22.76 -2.14
N PRO A 52 13.06 -23.41 -1.98
CA PRO A 52 12.42 -23.62 -0.69
C PRO A 52 13.33 -24.31 0.35
N MET A 53 14.24 -25.17 -0.11
CA MET A 53 15.15 -25.90 0.78
C MET A 53 16.34 -25.05 1.22
N ASN A 54 16.64 -23.97 0.48
CA ASN A 54 17.79 -23.08 0.72
C ASN A 54 17.41 -21.58 0.55
N MET A 55 16.34 -21.14 1.21
CA MET A 55 15.89 -19.74 1.12
C MET A 55 16.82 -18.80 1.89
N THR A 56 17.21 -17.71 1.24
CA THR A 56 17.88 -16.57 1.87
C THR A 56 16.86 -15.62 2.49
N THR A 57 17.27 -14.73 3.39
CA THR A 57 16.36 -13.74 4.00
C THR A 57 15.78 -12.74 2.99
N SER A 58 16.44 -12.56 1.85
CA SER A 58 16.03 -11.68 0.75
C SER A 58 15.43 -12.43 -0.45
N TRP A 59 15.03 -13.69 -0.28
CA TRP A 59 14.52 -14.52 -1.39
C TRP A 59 13.35 -13.86 -2.12
N TRP A 60 12.49 -13.14 -1.41
CA TRP A 60 11.32 -12.46 -1.97
C TRP A 60 11.69 -11.34 -2.96
N THR A 61 12.89 -10.74 -2.82
CA THR A 61 13.38 -9.68 -3.71
C THR A 61 13.48 -10.16 -5.17
N PHE A 62 13.61 -11.48 -5.40
CA PHE A 62 13.51 -12.06 -6.73
C PHE A 62 12.20 -11.66 -7.44
N PHE A 63 11.05 -11.77 -6.78
CA PHE A 63 9.76 -11.42 -7.36
C PHE A 63 9.55 -9.90 -7.44
N GLU A 64 9.99 -9.16 -6.41
CA GLU A 64 9.82 -7.69 -6.38
C GLU A 64 10.57 -6.98 -7.51
N GLY A 65 11.73 -7.50 -7.90
CA GLY A 65 12.55 -6.95 -8.97
C GLY A 65 12.06 -7.26 -10.39
N LYS A 66 11.09 -8.17 -10.56
CA LYS A 66 10.63 -8.60 -11.88
C LYS A 66 9.66 -7.59 -12.48
N LYS A 67 9.79 -7.38 -13.79
CA LYS A 67 8.76 -6.70 -14.56
C LYS A 67 7.51 -7.56 -14.63
N VAL A 68 6.36 -6.91 -14.71
CA VAL A 68 5.04 -7.57 -14.70
C VAL A 68 4.92 -8.71 -15.73
N GLY A 69 5.45 -8.52 -16.95
CA GLY A 69 5.44 -9.55 -18.00
C GLY A 69 6.23 -10.82 -17.65
N ASP A 70 7.37 -10.66 -16.97
CA ASP A 70 8.26 -11.78 -16.60
C ASP A 70 7.86 -12.40 -15.24
N LEU A 71 7.11 -11.65 -14.42
CA LEU A 71 6.70 -12.06 -13.08
C LEU A 71 5.76 -13.27 -13.13
N ARG A 72 4.79 -13.29 -14.05
CA ARG A 72 3.85 -14.43 -14.16
C ARG A 72 4.57 -15.74 -14.45
N GLN A 73 5.52 -15.74 -15.39
CA GLN A 73 6.29 -16.94 -15.70
C GLN A 73 7.15 -17.35 -14.50
N SER A 74 7.82 -16.39 -13.87
CA SER A 74 8.64 -16.65 -12.67
C SER A 74 7.83 -17.25 -11.52
N VAL A 75 6.55 -16.88 -11.37
CA VAL A 75 5.62 -17.49 -10.41
C VAL A 75 5.28 -18.92 -10.78
N ILE A 76 5.03 -19.22 -12.06
CA ILE A 76 4.77 -20.58 -12.54
C ILE A 76 5.98 -21.46 -12.26
N ASP A 77 7.18 -21.02 -12.66
CA ASP A 77 8.42 -21.79 -12.47
C ASP A 77 8.67 -22.10 -10.98
N PHE A 78 8.38 -21.15 -10.08
CA PHE A 78 8.50 -21.36 -8.63
C PHE A 78 7.45 -22.34 -8.08
N LEU A 79 6.21 -22.29 -8.58
CA LEU A 79 5.17 -23.23 -8.18
C LEU A 79 5.49 -24.65 -8.65
N ASP A 80 5.99 -24.80 -9.87
CA ASP A 80 6.44 -26.09 -10.39
C ASP A 80 7.55 -26.68 -9.49
N GLN A 81 8.52 -25.84 -9.07
CA GLN A 81 9.55 -26.27 -8.12
C GLN A 81 8.97 -26.69 -6.76
N LEU A 82 7.94 -25.99 -6.25
CA LEU A 82 7.27 -26.39 -5.01
C LEU A 82 6.52 -27.72 -5.16
N GLU A 83 5.92 -27.97 -6.32
CA GLU A 83 5.23 -29.23 -6.60
C GLU A 83 6.21 -30.40 -6.75
N ASP A 84 7.36 -30.18 -7.40
CA ASP A 84 8.42 -31.17 -7.52
C ASP A 84 8.97 -31.58 -6.14
N GLU A 85 9.26 -30.60 -5.28
CA GLU A 85 9.72 -30.86 -3.90
C GLU A 85 8.64 -31.54 -3.04
N LEU A 86 7.36 -31.20 -3.25
CA LEU A 86 6.25 -31.88 -2.57
C LEU A 86 6.24 -33.37 -2.91
N GLN A 87 6.47 -33.75 -4.18
CA GLN A 87 6.44 -35.15 -4.61
C GLN A 87 7.54 -36.01 -3.96
N LEU A 88 8.61 -35.39 -3.45
CA LEU A 88 9.68 -36.08 -2.73
C LEU A 88 9.31 -36.44 -1.28
N LEU A 89 8.23 -35.86 -0.74
CA LEU A 89 7.76 -36.13 0.62
C LEU A 89 6.98 -37.44 0.75
N PRO A 90 6.86 -38.02 1.96
CA PRO A 90 5.94 -39.12 2.21
C PRO A 90 4.48 -38.75 1.89
N GLU A 91 3.70 -39.70 1.34
CA GLU A 91 2.32 -39.47 0.85
C GLU A 91 1.40 -38.82 1.90
N GLU A 92 1.58 -39.15 3.18
CA GLU A 92 0.81 -38.55 4.27
C GLU A 92 1.09 -37.05 4.43
N MET A 93 2.34 -36.63 4.24
CA MET A 93 2.73 -35.21 4.29
C MET A 93 2.29 -34.48 3.02
N GLN A 94 2.39 -35.12 1.86
CA GLN A 94 1.92 -34.56 0.60
C GLN A 94 0.45 -34.12 0.69
N LYS A 95 -0.42 -35.00 1.16
CA LYS A 95 -1.86 -34.72 1.31
C LYS A 95 -2.13 -33.55 2.27
N LYS A 96 -1.33 -33.40 3.33
CA LYS A 96 -1.47 -32.31 4.30
C LYS A 96 -1.06 -30.97 3.70
N GLU A 97 0.04 -30.92 2.95
CA GLU A 97 0.60 -29.66 2.45
C GLU A 97 0.02 -29.23 1.09
N MET A 98 -0.69 -30.10 0.37
CA MET A 98 -1.31 -29.76 -0.91
C MET A 98 -2.27 -28.56 -0.82
N ALA A 99 -3.04 -28.46 0.27
CA ALA A 99 -3.92 -27.31 0.51
C ALA A 99 -3.13 -26.01 0.69
N ARG A 100 -1.94 -26.08 1.31
CA ARG A 100 -1.06 -24.93 1.52
C ARG A 100 -0.43 -24.47 0.22
N ILE A 101 0.02 -25.38 -0.63
CA ILE A 101 0.55 -25.04 -1.96
C ILE A 101 -0.52 -24.38 -2.83
N SER A 102 -1.76 -24.90 -2.80
CA SER A 102 -2.89 -24.25 -3.49
C SER A 102 -3.14 -22.82 -2.99
N HIS A 103 -3.05 -22.59 -1.67
CA HIS A 103 -3.17 -21.26 -1.09
C HIS A 103 -2.02 -20.33 -1.50
N ILE A 104 -0.77 -20.82 -1.50
CA ILE A 104 0.41 -20.08 -1.98
C ILE A 104 0.22 -19.69 -3.46
N SER A 105 -0.20 -20.63 -4.30
CA SER A 105 -0.49 -20.40 -5.72
C SER A 105 -1.54 -19.30 -5.91
N ALA A 106 -2.67 -19.39 -5.21
CA ALA A 106 -3.71 -18.37 -5.25
C ALA A 106 -3.17 -16.98 -4.85
N ASN A 107 -2.34 -16.91 -3.81
CA ASN A 107 -1.75 -15.65 -3.36
C ASN A 107 -0.74 -15.08 -4.37
N LEU A 108 0.11 -15.91 -4.97
CA LEU A 108 1.07 -15.47 -5.97
C LEU A 108 0.38 -14.94 -7.23
N PHE A 109 -0.68 -15.59 -7.72
CA PHE A 109 -1.44 -15.08 -8.86
C PHE A 109 -2.23 -13.82 -8.52
N ALA A 110 -2.77 -13.71 -7.31
CA ALA A 110 -3.37 -12.46 -6.84
C ALA A 110 -2.33 -11.33 -6.75
N TYR A 111 -1.10 -11.64 -6.34
CA TYR A 111 0.02 -10.69 -6.30
C TYR A 111 0.36 -10.17 -7.71
N VAL A 112 0.46 -11.07 -8.70
CA VAL A 112 0.63 -10.70 -10.11
C VAL A 112 -0.47 -9.74 -10.57
N ALA A 113 -1.74 -10.08 -10.32
CA ALA A 113 -2.88 -9.26 -10.72
C ALA A 113 -2.87 -7.87 -10.04
N LEU A 114 -2.45 -7.78 -8.78
CA LEU A 114 -2.33 -6.51 -8.07
C LEU A 114 -1.14 -5.66 -8.57
N LYS A 115 -0.03 -6.29 -8.96
CA LYS A 115 1.11 -5.62 -9.62
C LYS A 115 0.74 -5.08 -11.00
N GLU A 116 -0.06 -5.82 -11.76
CA GLU A 116 -0.63 -5.38 -13.05
C GLU A 116 -1.56 -4.17 -12.88
N LYS A 117 -2.29 -4.12 -11.76
CA LYS A 117 -3.26 -3.05 -11.51
C LYS A 117 -2.57 -1.70 -11.29
N GLN A 118 -2.92 -0.76 -12.16
CA GLN A 118 -2.55 0.65 -12.01
C GLN A 118 -3.78 1.49 -11.65
N VAL A 119 -3.57 2.48 -10.79
CA VAL A 119 -4.59 3.50 -10.54
C VAL A 119 -4.50 4.52 -11.67
N THR A 120 -5.43 4.45 -12.61
CA THR A 120 -5.45 5.29 -13.82
C THR A 120 -6.41 6.47 -13.74
N LYS A 121 -7.27 6.51 -12.71
CA LYS A 121 -8.19 7.62 -12.49
C LYS A 121 -7.37 8.86 -12.14
N LYS A 122 -7.55 9.94 -12.89
CA LYS A 122 -7.05 11.26 -12.51
C LYS A 122 -8.12 11.98 -11.70
N ALA A 123 -7.70 12.82 -10.76
CA ALA A 123 -8.62 13.73 -10.11
C ALA A 123 -9.30 14.59 -11.20
N PRO A 124 -10.64 14.69 -11.20
CA PRO A 124 -11.34 15.55 -12.14
C PRO A 124 -10.93 17.00 -11.86
N LYS A 125 -10.45 17.70 -12.89
CA LYS A 125 -10.12 19.11 -12.75
C LYS A 125 -11.39 19.94 -12.76
N LEU A 126 -11.68 20.64 -11.68
CA LEU A 126 -12.84 21.53 -11.62
C LEU A 126 -12.55 22.84 -12.35
N GLU A 127 -13.43 23.19 -13.30
CA GLU A 127 -13.39 24.49 -13.95
C GLU A 127 -14.18 25.51 -13.12
N LEU A 128 -13.48 26.59 -12.73
CA LEU A 128 -14.09 27.66 -11.95
C LEU A 128 -14.97 28.54 -12.85
N GLN A 129 -16.17 28.86 -12.39
CA GLN A 129 -17.13 29.68 -13.10
C GLN A 129 -17.05 31.15 -12.66
N GLU A 130 -17.52 32.06 -13.52
CA GLU A 130 -17.59 33.50 -13.21
C GLU A 130 -18.70 33.82 -12.20
N THR A 131 -19.78 33.05 -12.21
CA THR A 131 -20.93 33.18 -11.31
C THR A 131 -21.45 31.80 -10.93
N TYR A 132 -21.98 31.68 -9.72
CA TYR A 132 -22.60 30.45 -9.22
C TYR A 132 -23.99 30.75 -8.66
N ASN A 133 -24.94 29.84 -8.85
CA ASN A 133 -26.24 29.87 -8.18
C ASN A 133 -26.26 29.03 -6.89
N ILE A 134 -27.35 29.10 -6.13
CA ILE A 134 -27.49 28.39 -4.84
C ILE A 134 -27.41 26.87 -5.04
N ALA A 135 -28.02 26.34 -6.10
CA ALA A 135 -28.03 24.90 -6.37
C ALA A 135 -26.62 24.37 -6.67
N GLU A 136 -25.82 25.11 -7.44
CA GLU A 136 -24.43 24.78 -7.75
C GLU A 136 -23.55 24.83 -6.50
N LEU A 137 -23.71 25.85 -5.64
CA LEU A 137 -22.99 25.92 -4.37
C LEU A 137 -23.35 24.72 -3.46
N LEU A 138 -24.63 24.37 -3.36
CA LEU A 138 -25.07 23.21 -2.59
C LEU A 138 -24.50 21.90 -3.15
N ALA A 139 -24.42 21.76 -4.47
CA ALA A 139 -23.81 20.59 -5.10
C ALA A 139 -22.31 20.46 -4.76
N ILE A 140 -21.57 21.58 -4.77
CA ILE A 140 -20.15 21.61 -4.36
C ILE A 140 -20.00 21.21 -2.88
N ILE A 141 -20.82 21.77 -1.99
CA ILE A 141 -20.80 21.44 -0.56
C ILE A 141 -21.17 19.96 -0.32
N HIS A 142 -22.11 19.41 -1.08
CA HIS A 142 -22.46 18.00 -1.00
C HIS A 142 -21.28 17.12 -1.40
N ARG A 143 -20.63 17.43 -2.54
CA ARG A 143 -19.47 16.66 -3.00
C ARG A 143 -18.30 16.75 -2.02
N GLU A 144 -18.07 17.90 -1.40
CA GLU A 144 -17.07 18.06 -0.33
C GLU A 144 -17.31 17.08 0.82
N ARG A 145 -18.56 16.96 1.29
CA ARG A 145 -18.92 16.05 2.40
C ARG A 145 -18.79 14.58 2.02
N GLU A 146 -19.15 14.22 0.79
CA GLU A 146 -18.92 12.88 0.27
C GLU A 146 -17.43 12.55 0.25
N LEU A 147 -16.60 13.45 -0.29
CA LEU A 147 -15.16 13.26 -0.35
C LEU A 147 -14.52 13.18 1.03
N ASP A 148 -14.96 13.97 2.01
CA ASP A 148 -14.47 13.89 3.39
C ASP A 148 -14.78 12.51 3.99
N SER A 149 -16.00 12.00 3.76
CA SER A 149 -16.41 10.67 4.22
C SER A 149 -15.61 9.55 3.53
N GLU A 150 -15.42 9.64 2.21
CA GLU A 150 -14.58 8.72 1.43
C GLU A 150 -13.13 8.72 1.95
N LEU A 151 -12.57 9.91 2.22
CA LEU A 151 -11.21 10.06 2.75
C LEU A 151 -11.03 9.47 4.14
N ILE A 152 -12.01 9.65 5.04
CA ILE A 152 -11.99 9.03 6.37
C ILE A 152 -11.96 7.50 6.21
N SER A 153 -12.87 6.93 5.42
CA SER A 153 -12.93 5.49 5.18
C SER A 153 -11.63 4.93 4.61
N VAL A 154 -11.05 5.58 3.59
CA VAL A 154 -9.79 5.12 2.98
C VAL A 154 -8.61 5.21 3.96
N ARG A 155 -8.56 6.25 4.81
CA ARG A 155 -7.51 6.38 5.84
C ARG A 155 -7.62 5.29 6.91
N GLU A 156 -8.84 4.92 7.29
CA GLU A 156 -9.09 3.80 8.20
C GLU A 156 -8.64 2.47 7.58
N ASP A 157 -9.01 2.20 6.33
CA ASP A 157 -8.57 1.00 5.61
C ASP A 157 -7.04 0.89 5.51
N ILE A 158 -6.37 2.00 5.21
CA ILE A 158 -4.89 2.06 5.17
C ILE A 158 -4.30 1.76 6.54
N ARG A 159 -4.85 2.37 7.60
CA ARG A 159 -4.37 2.15 8.96
C ARG A 159 -4.50 0.69 9.37
N ASP A 160 -5.64 0.08 9.12
CA ASP A 160 -5.90 -1.32 9.47
C ASP A 160 -4.96 -2.27 8.71
N GLN A 161 -4.74 -2.01 7.42
CA GLN A 161 -3.79 -2.79 6.63
C GLN A 161 -2.33 -2.58 7.06
N ASP A 162 -1.92 -1.36 7.42
CA ASP A 162 -0.57 -1.10 7.94
C ASP A 162 -0.33 -1.84 9.27
N VAL A 163 -1.34 -1.96 10.14
CA VAL A 163 -1.26 -2.76 11.37
C VAL A 163 -1.10 -4.24 11.04
N GLN A 164 -1.95 -4.78 10.17
CA GLN A 164 -1.87 -6.19 9.73
C GLN A 164 -0.51 -6.50 9.08
N TYR A 165 0.00 -5.61 8.25
CA TYR A 165 1.32 -5.74 7.61
C TYR A 165 2.45 -5.85 8.64
N ARG A 166 2.45 -4.99 9.67
CA ARG A 166 3.46 -5.01 10.74
C ARG A 166 3.40 -6.30 11.55
N ASP A 167 2.21 -6.81 11.83
CA ASP A 167 2.05 -8.06 12.58
C ASP A 167 2.45 -9.28 11.74
N LEU A 168 2.12 -9.31 10.45
CA LEU A 168 2.63 -10.32 9.53
C LEU A 168 4.15 -10.26 9.40
N THR A 169 4.75 -9.08 9.36
CA THR A 169 6.21 -8.92 9.30
C THR A 169 6.90 -9.62 10.47
N LYS A 170 6.38 -9.45 11.69
CA LYS A 170 6.91 -10.14 12.87
C LYS A 170 6.73 -11.66 12.76
N LYS A 171 5.56 -12.11 12.29
CA LYS A 171 5.28 -13.54 12.09
C LYS A 171 6.22 -14.18 11.06
N VAL A 172 6.43 -13.52 9.91
CA VAL A 172 7.38 -13.95 8.88
C VAL A 172 8.77 -14.08 9.47
N ASN A 173 9.26 -13.05 10.17
CA ASN A 173 10.61 -13.08 10.76
C ASN A 173 10.77 -14.23 11.77
N ASN A 174 9.79 -14.41 12.67
CA ASN A 174 9.83 -15.49 13.65
C ASN A 174 9.79 -16.87 12.97
N GLN A 175 8.94 -17.03 11.95
CA GLN A 175 8.84 -18.27 11.19
C GLN A 175 10.12 -18.55 10.39
N PHE A 176 10.78 -17.51 9.88
CA PHE A 176 12.04 -17.64 9.16
C PHE A 176 13.17 -18.11 10.08
N VAL A 177 13.20 -17.65 11.34
CA VAL A 177 14.14 -18.18 12.34
C VAL A 177 13.90 -19.66 12.57
N ALA A 178 12.65 -20.09 12.76
CA ALA A 178 12.31 -21.50 12.91
C ALA A 178 12.69 -22.34 11.68
N TYR A 179 12.52 -21.78 10.47
CA TYR A 179 13.00 -22.39 9.24
C TYR A 179 14.52 -22.60 9.27
N LEU A 180 15.30 -21.58 9.63
CA LEU A 180 16.76 -21.67 9.70
C LEU A 180 17.26 -22.69 10.73
N GLU A 181 16.56 -22.83 11.86
CA GLU A 181 16.86 -23.81 12.92
C GLU A 181 16.48 -25.26 12.55
N THR A 182 15.64 -25.44 11.53
CA THR A 182 15.23 -26.78 11.09
C THR A 182 16.37 -27.47 10.34
N PRO A 183 16.65 -28.77 10.56
CA PRO A 183 17.75 -29.47 9.90
C PRO A 183 17.70 -29.34 8.37
N GLU A 184 18.85 -29.09 7.75
CA GLU A 184 18.94 -29.02 6.30
C GLU A 184 18.51 -30.34 5.65
N ARG A 185 17.90 -30.24 4.45
CA ARG A 185 17.47 -31.40 3.65
C ARG A 185 16.48 -32.34 4.33
N SER A 186 15.75 -31.86 5.33
CA SER A 186 14.69 -32.63 6.00
C SER A 186 13.30 -32.31 5.46
N ALA A 187 12.35 -33.23 5.62
CA ALA A 187 10.95 -32.99 5.25
C ALA A 187 10.34 -31.83 6.04
N GLU A 188 10.74 -31.69 7.31
CA GLU A 188 10.32 -30.60 8.18
C GLU A 188 10.86 -29.25 7.69
N ARG A 189 12.04 -29.21 7.05
CA ARG A 189 12.60 -27.99 6.45
C ARG A 189 11.68 -27.46 5.35
N PHE A 190 11.22 -28.35 4.48
CA PHE A 190 10.27 -27.99 3.42
C PHE A 190 8.94 -27.51 3.99
N GLN A 191 8.39 -28.20 5.00
CA GLN A 191 7.17 -27.75 5.68
C GLN A 191 7.33 -26.37 6.31
N SER A 192 8.46 -26.11 6.96
CA SER A 192 8.77 -24.81 7.53
C SER A 192 8.94 -23.74 6.45
N ALA A 193 9.56 -24.08 5.32
CA ALA A 193 9.65 -23.21 4.15
C ALA A 193 8.27 -22.81 3.63
N LEU A 194 7.36 -23.78 3.47
CA LEU A 194 6.00 -23.51 3.01
C LEU A 194 5.24 -22.58 3.95
N GLN A 195 5.47 -22.66 5.26
CA GLN A 195 4.89 -21.72 6.24
C GLN A 195 5.44 -20.31 6.05
N VAL A 196 6.77 -20.16 5.87
CA VAL A 196 7.39 -18.87 5.55
C VAL A 196 6.80 -18.30 4.26
N ILE A 197 6.74 -19.11 3.19
CA ILE A 197 6.23 -18.68 1.87
C ILE A 197 4.77 -18.26 1.97
N THR A 198 3.95 -19.00 2.73
CA THR A 198 2.54 -18.63 2.97
C THR A 198 2.44 -17.23 3.59
N LEU A 199 3.16 -16.99 4.70
CA LEU A 199 3.12 -15.70 5.38
C LEU A 199 3.72 -14.57 4.53
N GLN A 200 4.79 -14.84 3.78
CA GLN A 200 5.42 -13.87 2.90
C GLN A 200 4.49 -13.45 1.76
N THR A 201 3.79 -14.40 1.14
CA THR A 201 2.84 -14.10 0.05
C THR A 201 1.62 -13.34 0.56
N GLU A 202 1.11 -13.65 1.75
CA GLU A 202 0.08 -12.84 2.42
C GLU A 202 0.55 -11.41 2.68
N GLN A 203 1.75 -11.26 3.23
CA GLN A 203 2.36 -9.95 3.50
C GLN A 203 2.51 -9.13 2.21
N ALA A 204 2.95 -9.78 1.12
CA ALA A 204 3.11 -9.13 -0.18
C ALA A 204 1.78 -8.66 -0.78
N LEU A 205 0.69 -9.43 -0.60
CA LEU A 205 -0.65 -9.01 -1.01
C LEU A 205 -1.11 -7.76 -0.26
N ILE A 206 -0.90 -7.70 1.06
CA ILE A 206 -1.22 -6.51 1.85
C ILE A 206 -0.41 -5.31 1.36
N ASN A 207 0.88 -5.50 1.09
CA ASN A 207 1.74 -4.42 0.59
C ASN A 207 1.24 -3.84 -0.74
N GLU A 208 0.84 -4.68 -1.69
CA GLU A 208 0.30 -4.21 -2.98
C GLU A 208 -1.09 -3.58 -2.84
N ARG A 209 -1.94 -4.07 -1.93
CA ARG A 209 -3.22 -3.42 -1.60
C ARG A 209 -3.01 -2.03 -0.99
N LEU A 210 -2.06 -1.91 -0.05
CA LEU A 210 -1.65 -0.63 0.53
C LEU A 210 -1.13 0.34 -0.54
N ARG A 211 -0.32 -0.13 -1.49
CA ARG A 211 0.15 0.68 -2.62
C ARG A 211 -1.03 1.28 -3.40
N LEU A 212 -2.04 0.46 -3.71
CA LEU A 212 -3.23 0.91 -4.45
C LEU A 212 -4.09 1.87 -3.62
N LEU A 213 -4.31 1.58 -2.34
CA LEU A 213 -5.07 2.46 -1.44
C LEU A 213 -4.40 3.82 -1.28
N LYS A 214 -3.07 3.86 -1.07
CA LYS A 214 -2.31 5.11 -0.96
C LYS A 214 -2.34 5.93 -2.25
N ALA A 215 -2.30 5.26 -3.41
CA ALA A 215 -2.47 5.93 -4.70
C ALA A 215 -3.89 6.50 -4.88
N ASN A 216 -4.92 5.76 -4.49
CA ASN A 216 -6.31 6.24 -4.50
C ASN A 216 -6.50 7.42 -3.53
N GLN A 217 -5.95 7.34 -2.33
CA GLN A 217 -6.01 8.40 -1.33
C GLN A 217 -5.41 9.69 -1.87
N ALA A 218 -4.25 9.63 -2.54
CA ALA A 218 -3.62 10.82 -3.13
C ALA A 218 -4.52 11.50 -4.18
N ILE A 219 -5.30 10.74 -4.94
CA ILE A 219 -6.27 11.28 -5.91
C ILE A 219 -7.43 11.95 -5.18
N LEU A 220 -7.98 11.30 -4.14
CA LEU A 220 -9.07 11.85 -3.34
C LEU A 220 -8.65 13.12 -2.59
N ASP A 221 -7.44 13.16 -2.03
CA ASP A 221 -6.91 14.35 -1.36
C ASP A 221 -6.75 15.51 -2.37
N THR A 222 -6.36 15.22 -3.61
CA THR A 222 -6.31 16.22 -4.69
C THR A 222 -7.71 16.73 -5.06
N GLU A 223 -8.66 15.82 -5.27
CA GLU A 223 -10.05 16.19 -5.60
C GLU A 223 -10.71 17.00 -4.47
N PHE A 224 -10.45 16.61 -3.22
CA PHE A 224 -10.93 17.34 -2.05
C PHE A 224 -10.36 18.75 -1.98
N PHE A 225 -9.06 18.93 -2.25
CA PHE A 225 -8.45 20.25 -2.30
C PHE A 225 -9.08 21.14 -3.39
N GLU A 226 -9.27 20.60 -4.59
CA GLU A 226 -9.91 21.35 -5.69
C GLU A 226 -11.37 21.72 -5.38
N ILE A 227 -12.12 20.84 -4.72
CA ILE A 227 -13.49 21.13 -4.27
C ILE A 227 -13.52 22.21 -3.20
N GLN A 228 -12.57 22.23 -2.26
CA GLN A 228 -12.46 23.32 -1.28
C GLN A 228 -12.19 24.66 -1.95
N GLU A 229 -11.31 24.70 -2.95
CA GLU A 229 -11.04 25.90 -3.73
C GLU A 229 -12.29 26.35 -4.50
N ALA A 230 -12.94 25.43 -5.20
CA ALA A 230 -14.18 25.70 -5.93
C ALA A 230 -15.30 26.22 -5.01
N LYS A 231 -15.45 25.66 -3.80
CA LYS A 231 -16.40 26.16 -2.80
C LYS A 231 -16.11 27.61 -2.41
N ASN A 232 -14.86 27.92 -2.10
CA ASN A 232 -14.47 29.27 -1.70
C ASN A 232 -14.75 30.29 -2.82
N VAL A 233 -14.45 29.91 -4.07
CA VAL A 233 -14.77 30.73 -5.24
C VAL A 233 -16.27 30.87 -5.44
N ALA A 234 -17.03 29.77 -5.34
CA ALA A 234 -18.48 29.77 -5.48
C ALA A 234 -19.18 30.65 -4.43
N ILE A 235 -18.72 30.63 -3.18
CA ILE A 235 -19.20 31.54 -2.13
C ILE A 235 -18.94 33.00 -2.51
N SER A 236 -17.75 33.31 -3.03
CA SER A 236 -17.38 34.69 -3.41
C SER A 236 -18.09 35.22 -4.65
N ARG A 237 -18.58 34.32 -5.52
CA ARG A 237 -19.23 34.62 -6.81
C ARG A 237 -20.69 34.17 -6.83
N LEU A 238 -21.29 34.02 -5.66
CA LEU A 238 -22.67 33.59 -5.54
C LEU A 238 -23.60 34.71 -6.01
N THR A 239 -24.42 34.40 -7.01
CA THR A 239 -25.48 35.24 -7.53
C THR A 239 -26.78 34.46 -7.43
N PHE A 240 -27.81 35.04 -6.82
CA PHE A 240 -29.09 34.36 -6.63
C PHE A 240 -30.28 35.27 -6.90
N THR A 241 -31.37 34.66 -7.36
CA THR A 241 -32.65 35.34 -7.56
C THR A 241 -33.54 35.24 -6.32
N GLU A 242 -34.58 36.07 -6.22
CA GLU A 242 -35.55 36.00 -5.11
C GLU A 242 -36.29 34.65 -5.08
N GLU A 243 -36.55 34.02 -6.24
CA GLU A 243 -37.17 32.70 -6.32
C GLU A 243 -36.28 31.62 -5.70
N GLU A 244 -34.96 31.66 -5.94
CA GLU A 244 -34.02 30.71 -5.35
C GLU A 244 -33.90 30.89 -3.83
N GLN A 245 -34.00 32.14 -3.36
CA GLN A 245 -34.00 32.44 -1.94
C GLN A 245 -35.24 31.90 -1.23
N LEU A 246 -36.43 32.12 -1.81
CA LEU A 246 -37.69 31.56 -1.29
C LEU A 246 -37.67 30.03 -1.25
N ALA A 247 -37.16 29.39 -2.30
CA ALA A 247 -37.03 27.93 -2.36
C ALA A 247 -36.07 27.38 -1.29
N LEU A 248 -34.99 28.11 -0.98
CA LEU A 248 -34.05 27.74 0.07
C LEU A 248 -34.70 27.84 1.46
N ASP A 249 -35.40 28.95 1.72
CA ASP A 249 -36.08 29.20 3.00
C ASP A 249 -37.18 28.16 3.29
N GLU A 250 -37.93 27.75 2.27
CA GLU A 250 -38.92 26.68 2.37
C GLU A 250 -38.27 25.32 2.70
N ARG A 251 -37.10 25.04 2.11
CA ARG A 251 -36.35 23.81 2.37
C ARG A 251 -35.82 23.76 3.80
N ILE A 252 -35.27 24.87 4.30
CA ILE A 252 -34.78 25.00 5.69
C ILE A 252 -35.93 24.87 6.69
N SER A 253 -37.10 25.46 6.39
CA SER A 253 -38.26 25.41 7.28
C SER A 253 -38.89 24.02 7.41
N ASN A 254 -38.64 23.14 6.45
CA ASN A 254 -39.16 21.77 6.39
C ASN A 254 -38.15 20.68 6.84
N THR A 255 -36.95 21.07 7.27
CA THR A 255 -35.91 20.16 7.78
C THR A 255 -35.79 20.29 9.30
#